data_AF-E4MU34-F1
#
_entry.id   AF-E4MU34-F1
#
_cell.length_a   1.000
_cell.length_b   1.000
_cell.length_c   1.000
_cell.angle_alpha   90.00
_cell.angle_beta   90.00
_cell.angle_gamma   90.00
#
_symmetry.space_group_name_H-M   'P 1'
#
loop_
_entity.id
_entity.type
_entity.pdbx_description
1 polymer ?
#
loop_
_entity_poly.entity_id
_entity_poly.type
_entity_poly.pdbx_seq_one_letter_code
_entity_poly.pdbx_strand_id
1 'polypeptide(L)'
;MRKNIFALVAFTALTLVGCKSEADDGVGEKPRSSTETNFFFRNGATHTIHMQEKEIRTVTIDGATDNFTYEAPTGYLSVSKSTDPSPSLVIEAEDGSTGSHDIRITDKTADGVGITATLTVIVGERDRGWKGNTFTIENIDGDKTTKDAKDYVDIEVPEGFTYNASTLKPDGAGERVTIKQTGTLLKVTAKNHYDETTPITFRLTKANAEDRVVTIKRVTKFWSTNNNGTVLAGLSSNVYVTQRSFDMLQNPPKVPYTVKTVTYGYYDPNVSPNGFELYRNPIITKIDLNNVEDIGSFAFYNSQNLVTVVADKVKYIDNGAFAGTKIKRINLPEIERISGNSSYYSFPTTLQSITIGTKVKKLDNYLFLKELREVRIASTTPGAISMSSQVMQEGNNTTLYVPSAYVNDWKLKFPWVEQTFKGGIKGM
;
A
#
# COMPACT_ATOMS: atom_id res chain seq x y z
N MET A 1 15.45 16.12 57.03
CA MET A 1 14.21 16.91 56.77
C MET A 1 14.10 17.15 55.27
N ARG A 2 13.27 16.36 54.58
CA ARG A 2 12.57 16.62 53.30
C ARG A 2 11.97 15.28 52.85
N LYS A 3 10.67 15.14 53.09
CA LYS A 3 9.82 14.04 52.63
C LYS A 3 9.38 14.34 51.20
N ASN A 4 9.52 13.40 50.28
CA ASN A 4 8.75 13.29 49.03
C ASN A 4 8.40 11.80 48.90
N ILE A 5 7.30 11.34 49.52
CA ILE A 5 5.98 11.13 48.91
C ILE A 5 6.07 10.20 47.69
N PHE A 6 5.92 8.90 47.98
CA PHE A 6 5.53 7.89 47.00
C PHE A 6 4.06 8.11 46.65
N ALA A 7 3.78 8.52 45.40
CA ALA A 7 2.43 8.52 44.86
C ALA A 7 2.17 7.16 44.20
N LEU A 8 1.40 6.34 44.92
CA LEU A 8 0.76 5.13 44.44
C LEU A 8 -0.36 5.55 43.46
N VAL A 9 -0.16 5.36 42.16
CA VAL A 9 -1.22 5.58 41.18
C VAL A 9 -1.97 4.26 41.01
N ALA A 10 -3.17 4.21 41.61
CA ALA A 10 -4.15 3.17 41.38
C ALA A 10 -4.65 3.25 39.92
N PHE A 11 -4.48 2.16 39.17
CA PHE A 11 -5.16 1.98 37.89
C PHE A 11 -6.62 1.64 38.17
N THR A 12 -7.49 2.64 38.16
CA THR A 12 -8.94 2.45 38.04
C THR A 12 -9.26 1.95 36.64
N ALA A 13 -9.83 0.75 36.54
CA ALA A 13 -10.44 0.25 35.32
C ALA A 13 -11.64 1.12 34.96
N LEU A 14 -11.45 2.06 34.02
CA LEU A 14 -12.56 2.67 33.29
C LEU A 14 -12.88 1.79 32.09
N THR A 15 -14.09 1.25 32.07
CA THR A 15 -14.76 0.80 30.86
C THR A 15 -15.02 2.03 29.98
N LEU A 16 -14.13 2.32 29.02
CA LEU A 16 -14.40 3.28 27.96
C LEU A 16 -15.07 2.57 26.79
N VAL A 17 -16.34 2.91 26.60
CA VAL A 17 -17.12 2.73 25.38
C VAL A 17 -16.32 3.28 24.20
N GLY A 18 -16.19 2.49 23.14
CA GLY A 18 -15.46 2.88 21.94
C GLY A 18 -16.16 4.01 21.20
N CYS A 19 -15.70 5.25 21.41
CA CYS A 19 -15.93 6.34 20.48
C CYS A 19 -14.90 6.21 19.36
N LYS A 20 -15.33 5.75 18.18
CA LYS A 20 -14.62 6.04 16.93
C LYS A 20 -14.64 7.55 16.75
N SER A 21 -13.46 8.17 16.72
CA SER A 21 -13.31 9.54 16.26
C SER A 21 -13.68 9.59 14.78
N GLU A 22 -14.86 10.09 14.45
CA GLU A 22 -15.11 10.65 13.13
C GLU A 22 -14.22 11.90 13.04
N ALA A 23 -13.17 11.79 12.23
CA ALA A 23 -12.47 12.97 11.75
C ALA A 23 -13.47 13.78 10.93
N ASP A 24 -13.61 15.05 11.29
CA ASP A 24 -14.21 16.12 10.51
C ASP A 24 -13.70 16.03 9.06
N ASP A 25 -14.55 15.59 8.13
CA ASP A 25 -14.19 15.25 6.74
C ASP A 25 -14.20 16.48 5.81
N GLY A 26 -14.30 17.69 6.36
CA GLY A 26 -14.11 18.94 5.61
C GLY A 26 -15.08 19.14 4.44
N VAL A 27 -16.16 18.37 4.39
CA VAL A 27 -17.25 18.54 3.44
C VAL A 27 -18.35 19.35 4.13
N GLY A 28 -18.72 20.48 3.53
CA GLY A 28 -19.93 21.20 3.91
C GLY A 28 -21.12 20.24 4.02
N GLU A 29 -22.05 20.56 4.91
CA GLU A 29 -23.15 19.69 5.36
C GLU A 29 -23.64 18.70 4.29
N LYS A 30 -23.42 17.40 4.53
CA LYS A 30 -23.97 16.30 3.74
C LYS A 30 -25.49 16.51 3.61
N PRO A 31 -26.11 16.33 2.42
CA PRO A 31 -27.56 16.24 2.34
C PRO A 31 -27.99 15.08 3.24
N ARG A 32 -28.77 15.37 4.28
CA ARG A 32 -29.24 14.37 5.25
C ARG A 32 -30.01 13.31 4.48
N SER A 33 -29.57 12.04 4.57
CA SER A 33 -30.44 10.91 4.28
C SER A 33 -31.67 11.08 5.18
N SER A 34 -32.87 11.12 4.58
CA SER A 34 -34.09 11.05 5.39
C SER A 34 -34.05 9.72 6.15
N THR A 35 -34.02 9.79 7.49
CA THR A 35 -33.99 8.63 8.38
C THR A 35 -35.38 8.03 8.57
N GLU A 36 -36.41 8.62 7.93
CA GLU A 36 -37.79 8.19 8.05
C GLU A 36 -37.98 6.87 7.29
N THR A 37 -38.35 5.82 8.03
CA THR A 37 -38.67 4.49 7.50
C THR A 37 -40.18 4.28 7.33
N ASN A 38 -40.99 5.27 7.71
CA ASN A 38 -42.43 5.24 7.64
C ASN A 38 -43.01 6.63 7.34
N PHE A 39 -44.23 6.65 6.81
CA PHE A 39 -45.02 7.87 6.71
C PHE A 39 -46.52 7.57 6.86
N PHE A 40 -47.26 8.58 7.32
CA PHE A 40 -48.72 8.48 7.50
C PHE A 40 -49.47 8.70 6.19
N PHE A 41 -50.21 7.69 5.75
CA PHE A 41 -51.02 7.75 4.55
C PHE A 41 -52.25 8.65 4.74
N ARG A 42 -52.29 9.75 4.01
CA ARG A 42 -53.39 10.74 4.05
C ARG A 42 -53.75 11.16 2.62
N ASN A 43 -55.04 11.38 2.38
CA ASN A 43 -55.52 11.76 1.06
C ASN A 43 -54.92 13.10 0.61
N GLY A 44 -54.29 13.10 -0.56
CA GLY A 44 -53.61 14.25 -1.16
C GLY A 44 -52.24 14.59 -0.57
N ALA A 45 -51.70 13.79 0.37
CA ALA A 45 -50.41 14.07 0.98
C ALA A 45 -49.24 13.72 0.05
N THR A 46 -48.16 14.48 0.19
CA THR A 46 -46.87 14.19 -0.45
C THR A 46 -45.82 13.97 0.63
N HIS A 47 -45.08 12.87 0.52
CA HIS A 47 -43.99 12.51 1.41
C HIS A 47 -42.70 12.39 0.61
N THR A 48 -41.57 12.80 1.19
CA THR A 48 -40.28 12.80 0.49
C THR A 48 -39.27 11.93 1.23
N ILE A 49 -38.61 11.03 0.50
CA ILE A 49 -37.47 10.26 0.98
C ILE A 49 -36.25 10.57 0.12
N HIS A 50 -35.07 10.45 0.72
CA HIS A 50 -33.80 10.63 0.01
C HIS A 50 -33.05 9.31 -0.03
N MET A 51 -32.70 8.85 -1.22
CA MET A 51 -31.97 7.60 -1.48
C MET A 51 -30.70 7.88 -2.30
N GLN A 52 -29.79 6.92 -2.35
CA GLN A 52 -28.69 6.89 -3.33
C GLN A 52 -28.96 5.82 -4.41
N GLU A 53 -28.30 5.92 -5.56
CA GLU A 53 -28.34 4.87 -6.59
C GLU A 53 -27.97 3.50 -6.01
N LYS A 54 -28.69 2.44 -6.42
CA LYS A 54 -28.60 1.07 -5.88
C LYS A 54 -28.90 0.91 -4.39
N GLU A 55 -29.37 1.97 -3.72
CA GLU A 55 -29.92 1.83 -2.38
C GLU A 55 -31.25 1.07 -2.49
N ILE A 56 -31.40 0.06 -1.64
CA ILE A 56 -32.68 -0.60 -1.41
C ILE A 56 -33.22 -0.09 -0.09
N ARG A 57 -34.44 0.42 -0.10
CA ARG A 57 -35.12 0.93 1.09
C ARG A 57 -36.53 0.36 1.19
N THR A 58 -36.89 -0.06 2.40
CA THR A 58 -38.27 -0.39 2.75
C THR A 58 -38.91 0.81 3.43
N VAL A 59 -40.08 1.24 2.95
CA VAL A 59 -40.85 2.34 3.51
C VAL A 59 -42.22 1.85 3.91
N THR A 60 -42.52 1.91 5.21
CA THR A 60 -43.82 1.54 5.77
C THR A 60 -44.84 2.66 5.54
N ILE A 61 -46.06 2.27 5.17
CA ILE A 61 -47.16 3.16 4.84
C ILE A 61 -48.20 3.06 5.97
N ASP A 62 -48.03 3.89 7.01
CA ASP A 62 -48.88 3.86 8.19
C ASP A 62 -50.30 4.32 7.84
N GLY A 63 -51.29 3.46 8.06
CA GLY A 63 -52.70 3.74 7.76
C GLY A 63 -53.18 3.29 6.38
N ALA A 64 -52.32 2.68 5.56
CA ALA A 64 -52.77 1.88 4.42
C ALA A 64 -53.27 0.50 4.89
N THR A 65 -54.13 -0.12 4.09
CA THR A 65 -54.59 -1.50 4.20
C THR A 65 -53.72 -2.42 3.35
N ASP A 66 -53.81 -3.74 3.56
CA ASP A 66 -53.11 -4.71 2.72
C ASP A 66 -53.54 -4.70 1.24
N ASN A 67 -54.60 -3.97 0.88
CA ASN A 67 -55.14 -3.88 -0.48
C ASN A 67 -54.64 -2.67 -1.28
N PHE A 68 -53.76 -1.83 -0.73
CA PHE A 68 -53.24 -0.66 -1.43
C PHE A 68 -52.57 -1.02 -2.78
N THR A 69 -52.66 -0.14 -3.76
CA THR A 69 -51.97 -0.24 -5.05
C THR A 69 -50.99 0.91 -5.21
N TYR A 70 -50.02 0.75 -6.11
CA TYR A 70 -49.05 1.79 -6.44
C TYR A 70 -48.80 1.86 -7.95
N GLU A 71 -48.36 3.02 -8.39
CA GLU A 71 -47.88 3.29 -9.75
C GLU A 71 -46.51 3.98 -9.64
N ALA A 72 -45.48 3.38 -10.23
CA ALA A 72 -44.09 3.82 -10.12
C ALA A 72 -43.48 4.09 -11.51
N PRO A 73 -42.53 5.03 -11.62
CA PRO A 73 -41.90 5.38 -12.89
C PRO A 73 -40.97 4.25 -13.35
N THR A 74 -41.19 3.76 -14.57
CA THR A 74 -40.39 2.69 -15.17
C THR A 74 -39.00 3.18 -15.57
N GLY A 75 -37.98 2.35 -15.31
CA GLY A 75 -36.58 2.62 -15.66
C GLY A 75 -35.79 3.47 -14.66
N TYR A 76 -36.43 3.94 -13.58
CA TYR A 76 -35.76 4.73 -12.53
C TYR A 76 -35.81 4.04 -11.17
N LEU A 77 -36.95 3.43 -10.83
CA LEU A 77 -37.15 2.74 -9.57
C LEU A 77 -37.68 1.32 -9.84
N SER A 78 -37.09 0.32 -9.20
CA SER A 78 -37.71 -0.99 -9.00
C SER A 78 -38.51 -0.95 -7.70
N VAL A 79 -39.83 -1.08 -7.78
CA VAL A 79 -40.72 -1.00 -6.63
C VAL A 79 -41.48 -2.30 -6.48
N SER A 80 -41.55 -2.83 -5.26
CA SER A 80 -42.39 -3.98 -4.92
C SER A 80 -43.16 -3.74 -3.63
N LYS A 81 -44.32 -4.38 -3.51
CA LYS A 81 -45.20 -4.26 -2.34
C LYS A 81 -44.90 -5.38 -1.35
N SER A 82 -44.81 -5.03 -0.06
CA SER A 82 -44.84 -5.96 1.07
C SER A 82 -46.00 -5.63 2.00
N THR A 83 -46.58 -6.64 2.66
CA THR A 83 -47.64 -6.49 3.67
C THR A 83 -47.29 -7.14 5.01
N ASP A 84 -46.15 -7.84 5.08
CA ASP A 84 -45.63 -8.47 6.30
C ASP A 84 -44.37 -7.73 6.77
N PRO A 85 -44.30 -7.19 8.00
CA PRO A 85 -45.34 -7.19 9.05
C PRO A 85 -46.40 -6.09 8.90
N SER A 86 -46.25 -5.19 7.93
CA SER A 86 -47.18 -4.08 7.67
C SER A 86 -47.10 -3.59 6.22
N PRO A 87 -48.14 -2.92 5.70
CA PRO A 87 -48.15 -2.32 4.36
C PRO A 87 -46.93 -1.45 4.09
N SER A 88 -46.10 -1.86 3.13
CA SER A 88 -44.82 -1.23 2.84
C SER A 88 -44.48 -1.30 1.35
N LEU A 89 -43.63 -0.39 0.88
CA LEU A 89 -42.97 -0.47 -0.42
C LEU A 89 -41.49 -0.78 -0.21
N VAL A 90 -40.96 -1.78 -0.93
CA VAL A 90 -39.52 -1.99 -1.10
C VAL A 90 -39.13 -1.33 -2.40
N ILE A 91 -38.29 -0.31 -2.31
CA ILE A 91 -37.87 0.56 -3.39
C ILE A 91 -36.37 0.35 -3.60
N GLU A 92 -35.97 0.02 -4.81
CA GLU A 92 -34.58 0.02 -5.26
C GLU A 92 -34.41 1.14 -6.28
N ALA A 93 -33.47 2.05 -6.03
CA ALA A 93 -33.10 3.06 -7.01
C ALA A 93 -32.18 2.44 -8.06
N GLU A 94 -32.56 2.53 -9.35
CA GLU A 94 -31.74 2.00 -10.43
C GLU A 94 -30.42 2.77 -10.57
N ASP A 95 -29.39 2.16 -11.17
CA ASP A 95 -28.15 2.87 -11.51
C ASP A 95 -28.46 4.01 -12.50
N GLY A 96 -27.94 5.22 -12.30
CA GLY A 96 -28.20 6.36 -13.17
C GLY A 96 -29.52 7.11 -12.90
N SER A 97 -30.34 6.63 -11.95
CA SER A 97 -31.68 7.17 -11.65
C SER A 97 -31.71 8.47 -10.84
N THR A 98 -30.67 9.31 -10.92
CA THR A 98 -30.62 10.55 -10.12
C THR A 98 -31.79 11.50 -10.41
N GLY A 99 -32.18 12.29 -9.41
CA GLY A 99 -33.28 13.26 -9.52
C GLY A 99 -34.49 12.88 -8.67
N SER A 100 -35.64 13.45 -9.00
CA SER A 100 -36.89 13.31 -8.23
C SER A 100 -37.88 12.42 -8.97
N HIS A 101 -38.36 11.36 -8.30
CA HIS A 101 -39.23 10.34 -8.89
C HIS A 101 -40.45 10.10 -7.99
N ASP A 102 -41.65 10.21 -8.55
CA ASP A 102 -42.88 10.09 -7.78
C ASP A 102 -43.50 8.69 -7.89
N ILE A 103 -43.79 8.07 -6.75
CA ILE A 103 -44.62 6.87 -6.65
C ILE A 103 -46.01 7.29 -6.18
N ARG A 104 -47.04 6.99 -6.97
CA ARG A 104 -48.43 7.26 -6.60
C ARG A 104 -49.01 6.05 -5.87
N ILE A 105 -49.57 6.25 -4.69
CA ILE A 105 -50.15 5.20 -3.84
C ILE A 105 -51.65 5.43 -3.72
N THR A 106 -52.45 4.37 -3.88
CA THR A 106 -53.93 4.43 -3.82
C THR A 106 -54.47 3.35 -2.89
N ASP A 107 -55.45 3.69 -2.06
CA ASP A 107 -56.20 2.76 -1.21
C ASP A 107 -57.65 3.22 -0.99
N LYS A 108 -58.41 2.56 -0.11
CA LYS A 108 -59.77 2.94 0.29
C LYS A 108 -59.91 3.06 1.81
N THR A 109 -60.74 3.99 2.27
CA THR A 109 -61.18 4.06 3.68
C THR A 109 -62.13 2.89 4.02
N ALA A 110 -62.41 2.71 5.31
CA ALA A 110 -63.39 1.73 5.79
C ALA A 110 -64.78 1.88 5.15
N ASP A 111 -65.15 3.10 4.76
CA ASP A 111 -66.41 3.44 4.09
C ASP A 111 -66.33 3.35 2.54
N GLY A 112 -65.21 2.83 2.00
CA GLY A 112 -65.02 2.61 0.57
C GLY A 112 -64.60 3.84 -0.25
N VAL A 113 -64.28 4.96 0.41
CA VAL A 113 -63.81 6.19 -0.26
C VAL A 113 -62.36 6.02 -0.71
N GLY A 114 -62.09 6.25 -2.00
CA GLY A 114 -60.73 6.20 -2.53
C GLY A 114 -59.85 7.31 -1.97
N ILE A 115 -58.64 6.96 -1.55
CA ILE A 115 -57.62 7.86 -1.02
C ILE A 115 -56.31 7.67 -1.77
N THR A 116 -55.62 8.77 -2.05
CA THR A 116 -54.34 8.75 -2.79
C THR A 116 -53.28 9.58 -2.09
N ALA A 117 -52.02 9.13 -2.10
CA ALA A 117 -50.86 9.92 -1.67
C ALA A 117 -49.70 9.76 -2.67
N THR A 118 -48.75 10.68 -2.62
CA THR A 118 -47.52 10.65 -3.42
C THR A 118 -46.32 10.45 -2.52
N LEU A 119 -45.47 9.48 -2.86
CA LEU A 119 -44.14 9.31 -2.28
C LEU A 119 -43.10 9.77 -3.31
N THR A 120 -42.50 10.94 -3.07
CA THR A 120 -41.41 11.49 -3.87
C THR A 120 -40.08 10.92 -3.37
N VAL A 121 -39.39 10.18 -4.25
CA VAL A 121 -38.07 9.60 -4.01
C VAL A 121 -37.03 10.49 -4.69
N ILE A 122 -36.22 11.18 -3.89
CA ILE A 122 -35.09 11.97 -4.39
C ILE A 122 -33.84 11.08 -4.35
N VAL A 123 -33.34 10.68 -5.51
CA VAL A 123 -32.15 9.84 -5.66
C VAL A 123 -30.93 10.72 -5.93
N GLY A 124 -29.95 10.67 -5.02
CA GLY A 124 -28.62 11.25 -5.21
C GLY A 124 -27.65 10.29 -5.88
N GLU A 125 -26.59 10.82 -6.50
CA GLU A 125 -25.48 9.99 -7.00
C GLU A 125 -24.86 9.18 -5.84
N ARG A 126 -24.56 7.91 -6.09
CA ARG A 126 -23.80 7.08 -5.15
C ARG A 126 -22.35 7.58 -5.08
N ASP A 127 -21.72 7.51 -3.91
CA ASP A 127 -20.28 7.81 -3.78
C ASP A 127 -19.46 6.72 -4.49
N ARG A 128 -19.14 6.99 -5.77
CA ARG A 128 -18.28 6.17 -6.62
C ARG A 128 -16.81 6.60 -6.52
N GLY A 129 -16.45 7.44 -5.54
CA GLY A 129 -15.11 8.03 -5.37
C GLY A 129 -14.89 9.34 -6.14
N TRP A 130 -15.93 9.84 -6.83
CA TRP A 130 -15.88 11.12 -7.54
C TRP A 130 -16.10 12.30 -6.57
N LYS A 131 -15.30 13.35 -6.71
CA LYS A 131 -15.50 14.63 -6.03
C LYS A 131 -15.87 15.67 -7.08
N GLY A 132 -17.17 15.95 -7.19
CA GLY A 132 -17.73 16.65 -8.34
C GLY A 132 -17.40 15.91 -9.64
N ASN A 133 -16.88 16.63 -10.63
CA ASN A 133 -16.51 16.03 -11.93
C ASN A 133 -15.14 15.36 -11.94
N THR A 134 -14.44 15.24 -10.79
CA THR A 134 -13.07 14.72 -10.75
C THR A 134 -12.94 13.42 -9.95
N PHE A 135 -12.24 12.43 -10.50
CA PHE A 135 -11.78 11.25 -9.79
C PHE A 135 -10.25 11.31 -9.67
N THR A 136 -9.71 11.18 -8.46
CA THR A 136 -8.26 11.24 -8.25
C THR A 136 -7.69 9.89 -7.83
N ILE A 137 -6.74 9.39 -8.61
CA ILE A 137 -5.88 8.27 -8.25
C ILE A 137 -4.59 8.84 -7.67
N GLU A 138 -4.38 8.68 -6.36
CA GLU A 138 -3.16 9.14 -5.68
C GLU A 138 -1.91 8.37 -6.15
N ASN A 139 -2.03 7.05 -6.33
CA ASN A 139 -0.97 6.22 -6.85
C ASN A 139 -1.52 4.89 -7.39
N ILE A 140 -1.03 4.45 -8.54
CA ILE A 140 -1.18 3.06 -8.98
C ILE A 140 0.07 2.28 -8.57
N ASP A 141 -0.07 1.26 -7.72
CA ASP A 141 1.04 0.39 -7.32
C ASP A 141 1.32 -0.69 -8.38
N GLY A 142 2.03 -0.28 -9.43
CA GLY A 142 2.47 -1.16 -10.51
C GLY A 142 3.56 -2.18 -10.14
N ASP A 143 4.16 -2.08 -8.95
CA ASP A 143 5.09 -3.07 -8.39
C ASP A 143 4.38 -4.12 -7.53
N LYS A 144 3.11 -3.91 -7.15
CA LYS A 144 2.33 -4.84 -6.30
C LYS A 144 3.08 -5.18 -5.01
N THR A 145 3.38 -4.14 -4.22
CA THR A 145 4.23 -4.21 -3.02
C THR A 145 3.57 -4.90 -1.82
N THR A 146 2.26 -5.16 -1.90
CA THR A 146 1.48 -5.93 -0.92
C THR A 146 0.74 -7.09 -1.60
N LYS A 147 0.29 -8.07 -0.80
CA LYS A 147 -0.38 -9.28 -1.30
C LYS A 147 -1.65 -8.97 -2.12
N ASP A 148 -2.41 -7.97 -1.68
CA ASP A 148 -3.70 -7.60 -2.28
C ASP A 148 -3.57 -6.41 -3.25
N ALA A 149 -2.36 -5.87 -3.43
CA ALA A 149 -2.10 -4.79 -4.37
C ALA A 149 -2.36 -5.26 -5.80
N LYS A 150 -3.06 -4.41 -6.54
CA LYS A 150 -3.30 -4.56 -7.97
C LYS A 150 -2.47 -3.52 -8.70
N ASP A 151 -1.95 -3.87 -9.86
CA ASP A 151 -1.28 -2.95 -10.77
C ASP A 151 -2.28 -2.10 -11.59
N TYR A 152 -3.55 -2.08 -11.18
CA TYR A 152 -4.60 -1.29 -11.78
C TYR A 152 -5.57 -0.74 -10.73
N VAL A 153 -6.27 0.32 -11.12
CA VAL A 153 -7.43 0.86 -10.40
C VAL A 153 -8.66 0.68 -11.27
N ASP A 154 -9.70 0.12 -10.67
CA ASP A 154 -11.03 0.06 -11.26
C ASP A 154 -11.81 1.28 -10.79
N ILE A 155 -12.36 2.03 -11.75
CA ILE A 155 -13.21 3.20 -11.53
C ILE A 155 -14.59 2.85 -12.04
N GLU A 156 -15.60 3.08 -11.21
CA GLU A 156 -16.98 3.03 -11.65
C GLU A 156 -17.36 4.36 -12.30
N VAL A 157 -17.63 4.29 -13.60
CA VAL A 157 -18.00 5.41 -14.44
C VAL A 157 -19.52 5.57 -14.46
N PRO A 158 -20.03 6.77 -14.16
CA PRO A 158 -21.46 7.05 -14.26
C PRO A 158 -22.02 6.77 -15.65
N GLU A 159 -23.28 6.38 -15.71
CA GLU A 159 -23.88 5.87 -16.94
C GLU A 159 -23.88 6.90 -18.09
N GLY A 160 -23.56 6.42 -19.29
CA GLY A 160 -23.50 7.22 -20.53
C GLY A 160 -22.21 8.01 -20.73
N PHE A 161 -21.30 8.03 -19.75
CA PHE A 161 -19.96 8.60 -19.94
C PHE A 161 -19.02 7.60 -20.62
N THR A 162 -18.30 8.07 -21.64
CA THR A 162 -17.33 7.27 -22.40
C THR A 162 -15.94 7.89 -22.33
N TYR A 163 -14.92 7.05 -22.14
CA TYR A 163 -13.52 7.44 -22.19
C TYR A 163 -13.13 8.01 -23.56
N ASN A 164 -12.64 9.26 -23.56
CA ASN A 164 -12.11 9.92 -24.75
C ASN A 164 -10.57 9.83 -24.78
N ALA A 165 -10.04 8.88 -25.55
CA ALA A 165 -8.59 8.63 -25.63
C ALA A 165 -7.75 9.82 -26.15
N SER A 166 -8.34 10.74 -26.93
CA SER A 166 -7.62 11.92 -27.44
C SER A 166 -7.28 12.95 -26.35
N THR A 167 -7.87 12.81 -25.16
CA THR A 167 -7.68 13.73 -24.04
C THR A 167 -6.61 13.29 -23.05
N LEU A 168 -5.98 12.12 -23.27
CA LEU A 168 -4.93 11.61 -22.41
C LEU A 168 -3.70 12.53 -22.49
N LYS A 169 -3.34 13.11 -21.34
CA LYS A 169 -2.23 14.05 -21.19
C LYS A 169 -1.42 13.73 -19.92
N PRO A 170 -0.15 14.16 -19.82
CA PRO A 170 0.64 14.82 -20.88
C PRO A 170 0.96 13.89 -22.06
N ASP A 171 1.56 14.44 -23.13
CA ASP A 171 2.05 13.61 -24.24
C ASP A 171 3.05 12.56 -23.72
N GLY A 172 2.90 11.30 -24.16
CA GLY A 172 3.65 10.16 -23.60
C GLY A 172 2.96 9.45 -22.44
N ALA A 173 1.85 9.96 -21.87
CA ALA A 173 1.13 9.29 -20.79
C ALA A 173 0.64 7.86 -21.15
N GLY A 174 0.38 7.57 -22.43
CA GLY A 174 0.04 6.22 -22.91
C GLY A 174 1.19 5.20 -22.81
N GLU A 175 2.42 5.65 -22.57
CA GLU A 175 3.54 4.78 -22.23
C GLU A 175 3.56 4.43 -20.73
N ARG A 176 2.85 5.21 -19.90
CA ARG A 176 2.83 5.08 -18.43
C ARG A 176 1.63 4.30 -17.93
N VAL A 177 0.48 4.46 -18.59
CA VAL A 177 -0.78 3.78 -18.22
C VAL A 177 -1.54 3.28 -19.44
N THR A 178 -2.33 2.23 -19.23
CA THR A 178 -3.34 1.75 -20.18
C THR A 178 -4.72 1.97 -19.59
N ILE A 179 -5.65 2.53 -20.37
CA ILE A 179 -7.04 2.76 -19.97
C ILE A 179 -7.95 1.88 -20.83
N LYS A 180 -8.83 1.11 -20.19
CA LYS A 180 -9.82 0.28 -20.87
C LYS A 180 -11.17 0.41 -20.17
N GLN A 181 -12.19 0.82 -20.93
CA GLN A 181 -13.57 0.86 -20.45
C GLN A 181 -14.37 -0.35 -21.00
N THR A 182 -15.15 -1.00 -20.12
CA THR A 182 -16.12 -2.04 -20.47
C THR A 182 -17.43 -1.72 -19.73
N GLY A 183 -18.43 -1.21 -20.43
CA GLY A 183 -19.66 -0.71 -19.80
C GLY A 183 -19.34 0.46 -18.85
N THR A 184 -19.80 0.36 -17.60
CA THR A 184 -19.52 1.35 -16.53
C THR A 184 -18.18 1.10 -15.82
N LEU A 185 -17.46 0.01 -16.12
CA LEU A 185 -16.18 -0.26 -15.50
C LEU A 185 -15.04 0.33 -16.34
N LEU A 186 -14.25 1.23 -15.74
CA LEU A 186 -13.04 1.78 -16.33
C LEU A 186 -11.81 1.29 -15.56
N LYS A 187 -10.98 0.50 -16.23
CA LYS A 187 -9.74 -0.02 -15.68
C LYS A 187 -8.55 0.81 -16.14
N VAL A 188 -7.79 1.34 -15.18
CA VAL A 188 -6.54 2.08 -15.40
C VAL A 188 -5.37 1.24 -14.89
N THR A 189 -4.53 0.72 -15.78
CA THR A 189 -3.43 -0.19 -15.47
C THR A 189 -2.08 0.50 -15.60
N ALA A 190 -1.17 0.28 -14.64
CA ALA A 190 0.21 0.75 -14.66
C ALA A 190 1.03 0.01 -15.72
N LYS A 191 1.68 0.77 -16.61
CA LYS A 191 2.62 0.26 -17.61
C LYS A 191 4.07 0.58 -17.25
N ASN A 192 4.36 1.81 -16.86
CA ASN A 192 5.69 2.29 -16.48
C ASN A 192 5.62 3.29 -15.32
N HIS A 193 6.76 3.55 -14.67
CA HIS A 193 6.86 4.50 -13.57
C HIS A 193 6.49 5.93 -14.01
N TYR A 194 5.76 6.65 -13.15
CA TYR A 194 5.42 8.05 -13.35
C TYR A 194 5.43 8.79 -12.02
N ASP A 195 6.28 9.80 -11.90
CA ASP A 195 6.53 10.59 -10.68
C ASP A 195 6.74 12.08 -10.98
N GLU A 196 6.27 12.54 -12.15
CA GLU A 196 6.37 13.93 -12.57
C GLU A 196 5.42 14.84 -11.77
N THR A 197 5.71 16.15 -11.78
CA THR A 197 4.89 17.15 -11.07
C THR A 197 3.53 17.38 -11.72
N THR A 198 3.43 17.18 -13.03
CA THR A 198 2.18 17.28 -13.77
C THR A 198 1.44 15.95 -13.63
N PRO A 199 0.19 15.90 -13.16
CA PRO A 199 -0.56 14.66 -13.13
C PRO A 199 -0.91 14.16 -14.54
N ILE A 200 -1.06 12.85 -14.72
CA ILE A 200 -1.71 12.30 -15.91
C ILE A 200 -3.21 12.57 -15.79
N THR A 201 -3.83 13.10 -16.84
CA THR A 201 -5.27 13.36 -16.87
C THR A 201 -5.89 12.83 -18.15
N PHE A 202 -7.14 12.40 -18.06
CA PHE A 202 -7.98 12.14 -19.23
C PHE A 202 -9.45 12.41 -18.89
N ARG A 203 -10.28 12.50 -19.93
CA ARG A 203 -11.68 12.86 -19.81
C ARG A 203 -12.61 11.72 -20.18
N LEU A 204 -13.76 11.70 -19.50
CA LEU A 204 -14.94 10.93 -19.86
C LEU A 204 -15.99 11.92 -20.34
N THR A 205 -16.56 11.67 -21.52
CA THR A 205 -17.47 12.59 -22.19
C THR A 205 -18.87 11.98 -22.28
N LYS A 206 -19.90 12.82 -22.17
CA LYS A 206 -21.31 12.47 -22.42
C LYS A 206 -21.99 13.64 -23.13
N ALA A 207 -22.85 13.35 -24.10
CA ALA A 207 -23.55 14.41 -24.83
C ALA A 207 -24.38 15.28 -23.87
N ASN A 208 -24.31 16.60 -24.03
CA ASN A 208 -25.02 17.59 -23.21
C ASN A 208 -24.68 17.55 -21.70
N ALA A 209 -23.52 17.01 -21.33
CA ALA A 209 -23.03 17.02 -19.96
C ALA A 209 -21.60 17.57 -19.92
N GLU A 210 -21.22 18.15 -18.78
CA GLU A 210 -19.82 18.52 -18.54
C GLU A 210 -18.93 17.27 -18.50
N ASP A 211 -17.70 17.41 -19.00
CA ASP A 211 -16.73 16.33 -18.96
C ASP A 211 -16.37 15.96 -17.52
N ARG A 212 -16.25 14.65 -17.28
CA ARG A 212 -15.62 14.13 -16.07
C ARG A 212 -14.13 13.94 -16.31
N VAL A 213 -13.32 14.23 -15.31
CA VAL A 213 -11.85 14.18 -15.39
C VAL A 213 -11.31 13.14 -14.43
N VAL A 214 -10.49 12.23 -14.93
CA VAL A 214 -9.69 11.33 -14.08
C VAL A 214 -8.28 11.90 -14.00
N THR A 215 -7.78 12.07 -12.79
CA THR A 215 -6.43 12.56 -12.49
C THR A 215 -5.62 11.47 -11.80
N ILE A 216 -4.45 11.13 -12.34
CA ILE A 216 -3.52 10.16 -11.80
C ILE A 216 -2.26 10.92 -11.39
N LYS A 217 -2.02 11.01 -10.08
CA LYS A 217 -0.87 11.74 -9.56
C LYS A 217 0.44 10.98 -9.71
N ARG A 218 0.39 9.64 -9.62
CA ARG A 218 1.62 8.81 -9.61
C ARG A 218 1.35 7.39 -10.08
N VAL A 219 2.38 6.77 -10.67
CA VAL A 219 2.45 5.33 -10.93
C VAL A 219 3.76 4.80 -10.36
N THR A 220 3.70 3.93 -9.36
CA THR A 220 4.88 3.28 -8.79
C THR A 220 5.19 2.03 -9.58
N LYS A 221 6.34 1.97 -10.27
CA LYS A 221 6.76 0.77 -10.99
C LYS A 221 8.27 0.79 -11.14
N PHE A 222 9.00 0.63 -10.05
CA PHE A 222 10.45 0.72 -10.02
C PHE A 222 11.12 -0.55 -10.54
N TRP A 223 10.49 -1.71 -10.37
CA TRP A 223 11.21 -2.97 -10.32
C TRP A 223 10.89 -3.88 -11.51
N SER A 224 11.94 -4.53 -12.01
CA SER A 224 11.84 -5.64 -12.95
C SER A 224 12.10 -6.95 -12.23
N THR A 225 11.26 -7.94 -12.53
CA THR A 225 11.37 -9.30 -12.00
C THR A 225 11.52 -10.30 -13.12
N ASN A 226 11.93 -11.52 -12.78
CA ASN A 226 11.79 -12.66 -13.69
C ASN A 226 10.32 -12.93 -14.05
N ASN A 227 10.09 -13.82 -15.02
CA ASN A 227 8.75 -14.17 -15.53
C ASN A 227 7.75 -14.59 -14.43
N ASN A 228 8.24 -15.21 -13.36
CA ASN A 228 7.40 -15.71 -12.25
C ASN A 228 7.22 -14.67 -11.13
N GLY A 229 7.86 -13.50 -11.20
CA GLY A 229 7.74 -12.44 -10.20
C GLY A 229 8.45 -12.70 -8.87
N THR A 230 9.28 -13.75 -8.78
CA THR A 230 9.90 -14.20 -7.52
C THR A 230 11.34 -13.73 -7.34
N VAL A 231 11.99 -13.32 -8.43
CA VAL A 231 13.37 -12.85 -8.42
C VAL A 231 13.42 -11.40 -8.92
N LEU A 232 14.02 -10.52 -8.12
CA LEU A 232 14.31 -9.15 -8.53
C LEU A 232 15.55 -9.15 -9.42
N ALA A 233 15.40 -8.63 -10.64
CA ALA A 233 16.45 -8.62 -11.66
C ALA A 233 17.01 -7.22 -11.93
N GLY A 234 16.27 -6.16 -11.59
CA GLY A 234 16.65 -4.81 -11.97
C GLY A 234 15.56 -3.76 -11.79
N LEU A 235 15.77 -2.62 -12.44
CA LEU A 235 14.78 -1.57 -12.65
C LEU A 235 13.84 -1.95 -13.79
N SER A 236 12.59 -1.49 -13.71
CA SER A 236 11.57 -1.68 -14.75
C SER A 236 11.91 -0.92 -16.05
N SER A 237 12.59 0.21 -15.93
CA SER A 237 12.97 1.08 -17.03
C SER A 237 14.09 2.03 -16.62
N ASN A 238 15.17 2.07 -17.39
CA ASN A 238 16.22 3.09 -17.27
C ASN A 238 15.83 4.46 -17.87
N VAL A 239 14.68 4.54 -18.54
CA VAL A 239 14.13 5.79 -19.11
C VAL A 239 13.19 6.45 -18.11
N TYR A 240 12.33 5.65 -17.47
CA TYR A 240 11.27 6.16 -16.61
C TYR A 240 11.59 6.09 -15.12
N VAL A 241 12.55 5.26 -14.72
CA VAL A 241 13.06 5.22 -13.36
C VAL A 241 14.42 5.89 -13.35
N THR A 242 14.49 7.06 -12.71
CA THR A 242 15.72 7.85 -12.63
C THR A 242 16.20 7.94 -11.19
N GLN A 243 17.41 8.45 -10.97
CA GLN A 243 17.91 8.65 -9.61
C GLN A 243 16.98 9.56 -8.80
N ARG A 244 16.40 10.58 -9.46
CA ARG A 244 15.40 11.48 -8.87
C ARG A 244 14.19 10.72 -8.32
N SER A 245 13.74 9.67 -9.01
CA SER A 245 12.60 8.83 -8.60
C SER A 245 12.83 8.20 -7.23
N PHE A 246 14.07 7.83 -6.93
CA PHE A 246 14.45 7.40 -5.59
C PHE A 246 14.55 8.60 -4.66
N ASP A 247 15.34 9.62 -5.02
CA ASP A 247 15.71 10.72 -4.12
C ASP A 247 14.52 11.52 -3.60
N MET A 248 13.44 11.65 -4.38
CA MET A 248 12.21 12.34 -3.95
C MET A 248 11.36 11.58 -2.91
N LEU A 249 11.55 10.27 -2.76
CA LEU A 249 10.79 9.48 -1.79
C LEU A 249 11.35 9.65 -0.39
N GLN A 250 10.49 9.80 0.62
CA GLN A 250 10.94 9.77 2.01
C GLN A 250 11.43 8.36 2.40
N ASN A 251 10.66 7.34 2.03
CA ASN A 251 10.95 5.94 2.34
C ASN A 251 11.58 5.24 1.13
N PRO A 252 12.44 4.23 1.35
CA PRO A 252 12.93 3.42 0.26
C PRO A 252 11.78 2.72 -0.50
N PRO A 253 11.78 2.71 -1.84
CA PRO A 253 10.78 1.98 -2.59
C PRO A 253 10.90 0.48 -2.31
N LYS A 254 9.76 -0.14 -2.04
CA LYS A 254 9.65 -1.54 -1.68
C LYS A 254 9.55 -2.41 -2.92
N VAL A 255 10.20 -3.56 -2.92
CA VAL A 255 10.13 -4.54 -4.01
C VAL A 255 8.76 -5.27 -4.04
N PRO A 256 8.37 -5.86 -5.18
CA PRO A 256 7.11 -6.61 -5.29
C PRO A 256 6.94 -7.66 -4.19
N TYR A 257 5.70 -7.86 -3.71
CA TYR A 257 5.43 -8.75 -2.58
C TYR A 257 5.87 -10.21 -2.80
N THR A 258 5.84 -10.64 -4.07
CA THR A 258 6.21 -11.99 -4.49
C THR A 258 7.72 -12.23 -4.54
N VAL A 259 8.55 -11.17 -4.52
CA VAL A 259 10.00 -11.31 -4.60
C VAL A 259 10.54 -11.94 -3.33
N LYS A 260 11.33 -13.00 -3.51
CA LYS A 260 12.02 -13.73 -2.45
C LYS A 260 13.53 -13.72 -2.58
N THR A 261 14.03 -13.49 -3.78
CA THR A 261 15.46 -13.52 -4.08
C THR A 261 15.85 -12.28 -4.88
N VAL A 262 17.03 -11.76 -4.59
CA VAL A 262 17.68 -10.73 -5.40
C VAL A 262 18.92 -11.34 -6.03
N THR A 263 19.10 -11.15 -7.34
CA THR A 263 20.33 -11.56 -8.05
C THR A 263 21.03 -10.34 -8.63
N TYR A 264 22.24 -10.52 -9.15
CA TYR A 264 22.97 -9.46 -9.86
C TYR A 264 22.31 -9.04 -11.19
N GLY A 265 21.21 -9.70 -11.60
CA GLY A 265 20.51 -9.46 -12.87
C GLY A 265 21.01 -10.32 -14.03
N TYR A 266 20.64 -9.95 -15.26
CA TYR A 266 21.20 -10.56 -16.48
C TYR A 266 22.62 -10.00 -16.68
N TYR A 267 23.65 -10.82 -16.47
CA TYR A 267 25.03 -10.43 -16.74
C TYR A 267 25.37 -10.76 -18.18
N ASP A 268 25.45 -9.73 -19.03
CA ASP A 268 26.21 -9.80 -20.27
C ASP A 268 27.50 -8.95 -20.10
N PRO A 269 28.68 -9.57 -19.99
CA PRO A 269 29.94 -8.86 -19.84
C PRO A 269 30.27 -7.95 -21.05
N ASN A 270 29.57 -8.11 -22.17
CA ASN A 270 29.78 -7.36 -23.40
C ASN A 270 28.79 -6.21 -23.57
N VAL A 271 27.81 -6.07 -22.68
CA VAL A 271 26.83 -4.98 -22.69
C VAL A 271 27.16 -4.05 -21.53
N SER A 272 27.40 -2.77 -21.84
CA SER A 272 27.50 -1.74 -20.79
C SER A 272 26.22 -1.80 -19.94
N PRO A 273 26.29 -1.78 -18.60
CA PRO A 273 25.10 -1.86 -17.75
C PRO A 273 24.13 -0.79 -18.22
N ASN A 274 22.99 -1.19 -18.79
CA ASN A 274 22.06 -0.27 -19.41
C ASN A 274 21.21 0.42 -18.32
N GLY A 275 21.68 0.52 -17.08
CA GLY A 275 20.93 1.06 -15.95
C GLY A 275 19.76 0.19 -15.50
N PHE A 276 19.56 -0.99 -16.12
CA PHE A 276 18.51 -1.93 -15.76
C PHE A 276 18.94 -2.83 -14.61
N GLU A 277 20.15 -3.37 -14.64
CA GLU A 277 20.63 -4.35 -13.66
C GLU A 277 20.84 -3.75 -12.27
N LEU A 278 20.78 -4.56 -11.23
CA LEU A 278 21.08 -4.10 -9.86
C LEU A 278 22.59 -3.97 -9.61
N TYR A 279 23.42 -4.74 -10.32
CA TYR A 279 24.87 -4.69 -10.30
C TYR A 279 25.39 -3.45 -11.04
N ARG A 280 26.35 -2.72 -10.45
CA ARG A 280 26.91 -1.47 -10.98
C ARG A 280 25.85 -0.42 -11.31
N ASN A 281 24.71 -0.46 -10.62
CA ASN A 281 23.59 0.41 -10.97
C ASN A 281 23.91 1.86 -10.56
N PRO A 282 23.83 2.83 -11.49
CA PRO A 282 24.09 4.23 -11.18
C PRO A 282 22.86 5.00 -10.68
N ILE A 283 21.68 4.38 -10.67
CA ILE A 283 20.39 5.05 -10.42
C ILE A 283 19.88 4.80 -8.98
N ILE A 284 20.01 3.58 -8.46
CA ILE A 284 19.40 3.20 -7.18
C ILE A 284 20.12 3.87 -6.02
N THR A 285 19.39 4.67 -5.22
CA THR A 285 19.92 5.29 -4.00
C THR A 285 19.43 4.63 -2.71
N LYS A 286 18.25 3.99 -2.77
CA LYS A 286 17.65 3.30 -1.63
C LYS A 286 16.70 2.19 -2.08
N ILE A 287 16.57 1.15 -1.26
CA ILE A 287 15.70 0.00 -1.53
C ILE A 287 15.14 -0.61 -0.25
N ASP A 288 13.88 -1.05 -0.28
CA ASP A 288 13.26 -1.86 0.76
C ASP A 288 13.04 -3.31 0.29
N LEU A 289 13.77 -4.23 0.94
CA LEU A 289 13.80 -5.67 0.70
C LEU A 289 13.00 -6.46 1.76
N ASN A 290 12.06 -5.86 2.49
CA ASN A 290 11.32 -6.51 3.61
C ASN A 290 10.33 -7.63 3.23
N ASN A 291 10.47 -8.22 2.04
CA ASN A 291 9.83 -9.48 1.63
C ASN A 291 10.84 -10.53 1.11
N VAL A 292 12.11 -10.12 0.93
CA VAL A 292 13.22 -10.90 0.39
C VAL A 292 13.87 -11.72 1.48
N GLU A 293 14.24 -12.95 1.15
CA GLU A 293 14.90 -13.90 2.05
C GLU A 293 16.35 -14.15 1.64
N ASP A 294 16.66 -14.02 0.34
CA ASP A 294 17.99 -14.32 -0.22
C ASP A 294 18.53 -13.16 -1.09
N ILE A 295 19.75 -12.70 -0.78
CA ILE A 295 20.50 -11.76 -1.60
C ILE A 295 21.71 -12.49 -2.17
N GLY A 296 21.64 -12.80 -3.47
CA GLY A 296 22.66 -13.54 -4.19
C GLY A 296 23.98 -12.78 -4.36
N SER A 297 25.00 -13.53 -4.76
CA SER A 297 26.36 -13.00 -4.96
C SER A 297 26.34 -11.80 -5.90
N PHE A 298 27.08 -10.74 -5.52
CA PHE A 298 27.21 -9.50 -6.30
C PHE A 298 25.91 -8.74 -6.63
N ALA A 299 24.78 -9.04 -5.98
CA ALA A 299 23.48 -8.44 -6.28
C ALA A 299 23.50 -6.91 -6.52
N PHE A 300 24.18 -6.15 -5.65
CA PHE A 300 24.33 -4.70 -5.73
C PHE A 300 25.80 -4.26 -5.84
N TYR A 301 26.67 -5.14 -6.33
CA TYR A 301 28.10 -4.84 -6.37
C TYR A 301 28.38 -3.60 -7.21
N ASN A 302 29.16 -2.66 -6.68
CA ASN A 302 29.49 -1.37 -7.29
C ASN A 302 28.28 -0.48 -7.63
N SER A 303 27.13 -0.67 -6.98
CA SER A 303 26.00 0.26 -7.08
C SER A 303 26.26 1.47 -6.18
N GLN A 304 27.13 2.35 -6.66
CA GLN A 304 27.81 3.39 -5.87
C GLN A 304 26.88 4.47 -5.33
N ASN A 305 25.63 4.54 -5.77
CA ASN A 305 24.65 5.48 -5.23
C ASN A 305 23.76 4.87 -4.14
N LEU A 306 23.78 3.53 -3.97
CA LEU A 306 22.98 2.85 -2.96
C LEU A 306 23.52 3.14 -1.56
N VAL A 307 22.75 3.92 -0.79
CA VAL A 307 23.11 4.37 0.56
C VAL A 307 22.19 3.81 1.65
N THR A 308 20.96 3.42 1.31
CA THR A 308 19.96 2.92 2.27
C THR A 308 19.37 1.59 1.81
N VAL A 309 19.45 0.58 2.68
CA VAL A 309 18.86 -0.74 2.46
C VAL A 309 18.05 -1.12 3.68
N VAL A 310 16.78 -1.47 3.49
CA VAL A 310 15.95 -2.11 4.50
C VAL A 310 15.92 -3.61 4.18
N ALA A 311 16.33 -4.46 5.12
CA ALA A 311 16.59 -5.88 4.89
C ALA A 311 16.18 -6.74 6.09
N ASP A 312 15.10 -6.37 6.78
CA ASP A 312 14.74 -6.96 8.07
C ASP A 312 14.39 -8.46 7.97
N LYS A 313 13.93 -8.92 6.81
CA LYS A 313 13.56 -10.34 6.57
C LYS A 313 14.60 -11.17 5.83
N VAL A 314 15.74 -10.57 5.49
CA VAL A 314 16.79 -11.26 4.73
C VAL A 314 17.45 -12.31 5.62
N LYS A 315 17.50 -13.55 5.14
CA LYS A 315 18.08 -14.72 5.82
C LYS A 315 19.46 -15.05 5.30
N TYR A 316 19.71 -14.80 4.01
CA TYR A 316 20.96 -15.15 3.33
C TYR A 316 21.51 -13.96 2.57
N ILE A 317 22.80 -13.67 2.79
CA ILE A 317 23.58 -12.73 1.98
C ILE A 317 24.80 -13.46 1.46
N ASP A 318 24.95 -13.49 0.15
CA ASP A 318 26.06 -14.15 -0.52
C ASP A 318 27.19 -13.17 -0.89
N ASN A 319 28.26 -13.75 -1.42
CA ASN A 319 29.54 -13.08 -1.60
C ASN A 319 29.45 -11.77 -2.39
N GLY A 320 30.04 -10.71 -1.83
CA GLY A 320 30.18 -9.42 -2.52
C GLY A 320 28.85 -8.70 -2.80
N ALA A 321 27.74 -9.15 -2.22
CA ALA A 321 26.40 -8.62 -2.52
C ALA A 321 26.29 -7.09 -2.44
N PHE A 322 26.96 -6.46 -1.47
CA PHE A 322 26.95 -5.01 -1.28
C PHE A 322 28.32 -4.35 -1.45
N ALA A 323 29.34 -5.06 -1.94
CA ALA A 323 30.66 -4.48 -2.11
C ALA A 323 30.60 -3.29 -3.09
N GLY A 324 31.30 -2.19 -2.78
CA GLY A 324 31.29 -1.00 -3.63
C GLY A 324 30.01 -0.16 -3.61
N THR A 325 29.05 -0.47 -2.73
CA THR A 325 27.93 0.43 -2.40
C THR A 325 28.37 1.53 -1.42
N LYS A 326 27.44 2.42 -1.00
CA LYS A 326 27.70 3.49 -0.02
C LYS A 326 26.86 3.34 1.26
N ILE A 327 26.43 2.13 1.58
CA ILE A 327 25.62 1.83 2.76
C ILE A 327 26.46 2.07 4.02
N LYS A 328 25.96 2.91 4.93
CA LYS A 328 26.63 3.23 6.20
C LYS A 328 26.18 2.34 7.36
N ARG A 329 24.93 1.87 7.33
CA ARG A 329 24.35 1.03 8.38
C ARG A 329 23.40 0.02 7.75
N ILE A 330 23.37 -1.18 8.29
CA ILE A 330 22.39 -2.20 7.91
C ILE A 330 21.92 -2.99 9.14
N ASN A 331 20.63 -3.25 9.20
CA ASN A 331 19.98 -4.06 10.22
C ASN A 331 19.55 -5.39 9.60
N LEU A 332 19.89 -6.50 10.26
CA LEU A 332 19.68 -7.86 9.77
C LEU A 332 19.17 -8.75 10.93
N PRO A 333 17.95 -8.55 11.42
CA PRO A 333 17.42 -9.25 12.58
C PRO A 333 17.11 -10.73 12.28
N GLU A 334 16.82 -11.06 11.02
CA GLU A 334 16.44 -12.42 10.59
C GLU A 334 17.56 -13.19 9.89
N ILE A 335 18.77 -12.60 9.80
CA ILE A 335 19.88 -13.21 9.06
C ILE A 335 20.32 -14.53 9.70
N GLU A 336 20.49 -15.55 8.86
CA GLU A 336 20.98 -16.87 9.25
C GLU A 336 22.42 -17.08 8.77
N ARG A 337 22.77 -16.62 7.56
CA ARG A 337 24.10 -16.77 7.00
C ARG A 337 24.53 -15.57 6.17
N ILE A 338 25.78 -15.15 6.38
CA ILE A 338 26.49 -14.23 5.48
C ILE A 338 27.73 -14.94 4.94
N SER A 339 27.84 -15.05 3.62
CA SER A 339 28.93 -15.71 2.94
C SER A 339 29.88 -14.72 2.27
N GLY A 340 31.18 -14.95 2.44
CA GLY A 340 32.24 -14.15 1.85
C GLY A 340 33.38 -15.02 1.30
N ASN A 341 34.20 -14.42 0.45
CA ASN A 341 35.40 -15.01 -0.11
C ASN A 341 36.56 -14.00 -0.08
N SER A 342 37.79 -14.51 -0.25
CA SER A 342 38.99 -13.67 -0.19
C SER A 342 39.09 -12.64 -1.32
N SER A 343 38.33 -12.81 -2.40
CA SER A 343 38.36 -11.94 -3.58
C SER A 343 37.51 -10.68 -3.39
N TYR A 344 36.37 -10.78 -2.68
CA TYR A 344 35.43 -9.68 -2.53
C TYR A 344 34.75 -9.71 -1.16
N TYR A 345 34.94 -8.64 -0.39
CA TYR A 345 34.22 -8.45 0.87
C TYR A 345 32.72 -8.25 0.59
N SER A 346 31.87 -8.77 1.48
CA SER A 346 30.41 -8.76 1.28
C SER A 346 29.78 -7.37 1.41
N PHE A 347 30.44 -6.48 2.16
CA PHE A 347 29.95 -5.14 2.50
C PHE A 347 30.92 -4.03 2.04
N PRO A 348 30.45 -2.77 1.90
CA PRO A 348 31.28 -1.68 1.41
C PRO A 348 32.24 -1.13 2.49
N THR A 349 33.30 -0.45 2.06
CA THR A 349 34.23 0.31 2.93
C THR A 349 33.55 1.43 3.73
N THR A 350 32.35 1.86 3.30
CA THR A 350 31.58 2.92 3.95
C THR A 350 30.72 2.43 5.12
N LEU A 351 30.61 1.11 5.32
CA LEU A 351 29.81 0.53 6.38
C LEU A 351 30.42 0.88 7.74
N GLN A 352 29.63 1.52 8.60
CA GLN A 352 30.05 1.96 9.94
C GLN A 352 29.47 1.07 11.03
N SER A 353 28.28 0.50 10.81
CA SER A 353 27.59 -0.35 11.79
C SER A 353 26.79 -1.44 11.11
N ILE A 354 26.80 -2.64 11.70
CA ILE A 354 25.90 -3.73 11.33
C ILE A 354 25.28 -4.34 12.59
N THR A 355 23.97 -4.56 12.54
CA THR A 355 23.21 -5.26 13.58
C THR A 355 22.74 -6.61 13.04
N ILE A 356 23.07 -7.67 13.76
CA ILE A 356 22.77 -9.07 13.45
C ILE A 356 21.89 -9.60 14.57
N GLY A 357 20.73 -10.17 14.21
CA GLY A 357 19.77 -10.69 15.17
C GLY A 357 20.15 -12.05 15.78
N THR A 358 19.18 -12.67 16.43
CA THR A 358 19.37 -13.91 17.19
C THR A 358 19.42 -15.17 16.33
N LYS A 359 19.01 -15.09 15.06
CA LYS A 359 18.89 -16.24 14.14
C LYS A 359 20.18 -16.59 13.41
N VAL A 360 21.25 -15.82 13.60
CA VAL A 360 22.53 -16.05 12.93
C VAL A 360 23.10 -17.43 13.29
N LYS A 361 23.49 -18.18 12.26
CA LYS A 361 24.10 -19.51 12.35
C LYS A 361 25.52 -19.51 11.80
N LYS A 362 25.79 -18.69 10.78
CA LYS A 362 27.07 -18.73 10.06
C LYS A 362 27.54 -17.36 9.57
N LEU A 363 28.80 -17.04 9.87
CA LEU A 363 29.52 -15.87 9.37
C LEU A 363 30.86 -16.34 8.78
N ASP A 364 31.00 -16.28 7.46
CA ASP A 364 32.20 -16.73 6.74
C ASP A 364 33.39 -15.77 6.90
N ASN A 365 34.49 -16.07 6.21
CA ASN A 365 35.67 -15.22 6.14
C ASN A 365 35.38 -13.98 5.28
N TYR A 366 36.16 -12.92 5.49
CA TYR A 366 36.20 -11.73 4.62
C TYR A 366 34.85 -11.04 4.46
N LEU A 367 34.06 -10.92 5.53
CA LEU A 367 32.76 -10.24 5.46
C LEU A 367 32.92 -8.72 5.57
N PHE A 368 33.76 -8.27 6.52
CA PHE A 368 33.85 -6.88 6.93
C PHE A 368 35.23 -6.29 6.69
N LEU A 369 35.24 -5.06 6.19
CA LEU A 369 36.44 -4.25 5.97
C LEU A 369 36.83 -3.48 7.23
N LYS A 370 38.10 -3.07 7.30
CA LYS A 370 38.73 -2.52 8.52
C LYS A 370 38.13 -1.20 9.02
N GLU A 371 37.38 -0.50 8.18
CA GLU A 371 36.71 0.78 8.48
C GLU A 371 35.44 0.62 9.33
N LEU A 372 34.93 -0.60 9.49
CA LEU A 372 33.75 -0.89 10.30
C LEU A 372 33.99 -0.47 11.76
N ARG A 373 33.06 0.26 12.37
CA ARG A 373 33.24 0.74 13.75
C ARG A 373 32.68 -0.27 14.74
N GLU A 374 31.51 -0.80 14.44
CA GLU A 374 30.82 -1.73 15.33
C GLU A 374 30.08 -2.85 14.59
N VAL A 375 30.16 -4.04 15.20
CA VAL A 375 29.31 -5.19 14.89
C VAL A 375 28.49 -5.47 16.14
N ARG A 376 27.16 -5.54 16.02
CA ARG A 376 26.25 -5.89 17.12
C ARG A 376 25.63 -7.24 16.80
N ILE A 377 25.83 -8.25 17.63
CA ILE A 377 25.22 -9.57 17.46
C ILE A 377 24.33 -9.85 18.66
N ALA A 378 23.03 -10.02 18.45
CA ALA A 378 22.05 -10.20 19.53
C ALA A 378 21.94 -11.64 20.06
N SER A 379 22.64 -12.60 19.46
CA SER A 379 22.57 -14.00 19.87
C SER A 379 23.10 -14.24 21.29
N THR A 380 22.29 -14.96 22.08
CA THR A 380 22.61 -15.45 23.42
C THR A 380 23.19 -16.87 23.40
N THR A 381 23.38 -17.47 22.21
CA THR A 381 23.85 -18.85 22.05
C THR A 381 25.05 -18.92 21.11
N PRO A 382 26.22 -18.33 21.47
CA PRO A 382 27.41 -18.32 20.61
C PRO A 382 27.85 -19.72 20.17
N GLY A 383 27.58 -20.76 20.97
CA GLY A 383 27.86 -22.16 20.63
C GLY A 383 27.22 -22.63 19.33
N ALA A 384 26.07 -22.07 18.94
CA ALA A 384 25.33 -22.39 17.72
C ALA A 384 25.84 -21.62 16.48
N ILE A 385 26.80 -20.71 16.65
CA ILE A 385 27.35 -19.88 15.58
C ILE A 385 28.66 -20.49 15.10
N SER A 386 28.75 -20.70 13.78
CA SER A 386 30.01 -20.89 13.09
C SER A 386 30.52 -19.54 12.60
N MET A 387 31.62 -19.06 13.17
CA MET A 387 32.25 -17.79 12.81
C MET A 387 33.73 -18.02 12.55
N SER A 388 34.27 -17.40 11.51
CA SER A 388 35.69 -17.48 11.17
C SER A 388 36.54 -16.41 11.88
N SER A 389 37.79 -16.75 12.20
CA SER A 389 38.77 -15.77 12.70
C SER A 389 39.10 -14.67 11.68
N GLN A 390 38.85 -14.93 10.40
CA GLN A 390 39.05 -13.99 9.29
C GLN A 390 37.77 -13.24 8.88
N VAL A 391 36.70 -13.24 9.71
CA VAL A 391 35.44 -12.53 9.40
C VAL A 391 35.65 -11.02 9.17
N MET A 392 36.70 -10.46 9.77
CA MET A 392 37.07 -9.06 9.73
C MET A 392 38.47 -8.89 9.13
N GLN A 393 38.66 -7.86 8.31
CA GLN A 393 39.97 -7.47 7.79
C GLN A 393 40.94 -7.08 8.93
N GLU A 394 42.21 -7.48 8.80
CA GLU A 394 43.26 -7.10 9.74
C GLU A 394 43.49 -5.58 9.81
N GLY A 395 43.97 -5.10 10.96
CA GLY A 395 44.23 -3.67 11.19
C GLY A 395 42.97 -2.82 11.41
N ASN A 396 41.82 -3.44 11.71
CA ASN A 396 40.60 -2.76 12.11
C ASN A 396 40.71 -2.20 13.55
N ASN A 397 39.74 -1.37 13.94
CA ASN A 397 39.49 -0.94 15.33
C ASN A 397 38.05 -1.28 15.77
N THR A 398 37.45 -2.30 15.16
CA THR A 398 36.04 -2.64 15.31
C THR A 398 35.74 -3.17 16.71
N THR A 399 34.69 -2.65 17.34
CA THR A 399 34.14 -3.23 18.58
C THR A 399 33.05 -4.25 18.26
N LEU A 400 33.12 -5.44 18.85
CA LEU A 400 32.04 -6.41 18.84
C LEU A 400 31.15 -6.21 20.08
N TYR A 401 29.87 -5.94 19.87
CA TYR A 401 28.87 -5.89 20.92
C TYR A 401 28.02 -7.16 20.93
N VAL A 402 27.86 -7.76 22.09
CA VAL A 402 27.04 -8.96 22.34
C VAL A 402 26.23 -8.76 23.62
N PRO A 403 25.17 -9.56 23.89
CA PRO A 403 24.39 -9.39 25.12
C PRO A 403 25.28 -9.44 26.37
N SER A 404 25.14 -8.46 27.25
CA SER A 404 26.06 -8.25 28.39
C SER A 404 26.30 -9.49 29.26
N ALA A 405 25.27 -10.33 29.46
CA ALA A 405 25.38 -11.56 30.25
C ALA A 405 26.23 -12.67 29.59
N TYR A 406 26.50 -12.58 28.28
CA TYR A 406 27.11 -13.66 27.48
C TYR A 406 28.51 -13.30 26.94
N VAL A 407 29.08 -12.16 27.32
CA VAL A 407 30.41 -11.72 26.83
C VAL A 407 31.48 -12.80 27.07
N ASN A 408 31.47 -13.45 28.23
CA ASN A 408 32.43 -14.51 28.54
C ASN A 408 32.19 -15.78 27.71
N ASP A 409 30.92 -16.15 27.45
CA ASP A 409 30.59 -17.30 26.60
C ASP A 409 31.05 -17.09 25.15
N TRP A 410 30.95 -15.86 24.66
CA TRP A 410 31.47 -15.48 23.35
C TRP A 410 33.01 -15.60 23.29
N LYS A 411 33.73 -15.14 24.32
CA LYS A 411 35.19 -15.30 24.41
C LYS A 411 35.60 -16.77 24.49
N LEU A 412 34.87 -17.58 25.26
CA LEU A 412 35.15 -19.01 25.41
C LEU A 412 34.92 -19.76 24.10
N LYS A 413 33.82 -19.47 23.40
CA LYS A 413 33.50 -20.09 22.10
C LYS A 413 34.45 -19.66 21.00
N PHE A 414 34.86 -18.40 20.99
CA PHE A 414 35.76 -17.82 20.00
C PHE A 414 37.01 -17.26 20.69
N PRO A 415 38.00 -18.11 21.05
CA PRO A 415 39.20 -17.68 21.76
C PRO A 415 40.03 -16.61 21.04
N TRP A 416 39.84 -16.48 19.72
CA TRP A 416 40.50 -15.51 18.86
C TRP A 416 39.75 -14.18 18.72
N VAL A 417 38.55 -14.03 19.30
CA VAL A 417 37.64 -12.91 19.01
C VAL A 417 38.26 -11.55 19.32
N GLU A 418 39.05 -11.43 20.38
CA GLU A 418 39.75 -10.20 20.75
C GLU A 418 40.95 -9.88 19.83
N GLN A 419 41.48 -10.88 19.14
CA GLN A 419 42.50 -10.67 18.11
C GLN A 419 41.87 -10.22 16.79
N THR A 420 40.67 -10.70 16.47
CA THR A 420 39.92 -10.33 15.26
C THR A 420 39.27 -8.95 15.38
N PHE A 421 38.63 -8.64 16.51
CA PHE A 421 37.98 -7.35 16.79
C PHE A 421 38.86 -6.49 17.71
N LYS A 422 39.70 -5.63 17.14
CA LYS A 422 40.71 -4.88 17.91
C LYS A 422 40.13 -3.78 18.80
N GLY A 423 38.89 -3.35 18.56
CA GLY A 423 38.14 -2.49 19.47
C GLY A 423 37.62 -3.22 20.73
N GLY A 424 37.86 -4.54 20.79
CA GLY A 424 37.46 -5.42 21.87
C GLY A 424 36.04 -5.95 21.72
N ILE A 425 35.65 -6.81 22.66
CA ILE A 425 34.30 -7.33 22.81
C ILE A 425 33.65 -6.71 24.06
N LYS A 426 32.42 -6.20 23.93
CA LYS A 426 31.69 -5.48 24.98
C LYS A 426 30.25 -5.96 25.09
N GLY A 427 29.68 -5.78 26.28
CA GLY A 427 28.24 -5.93 26.49
C GLY A 427 27.47 -4.76 25.87
N MET A 428 26.33 -5.04 25.26
CA MET A 428 25.30 -4.05 24.92
C MET A 428 24.13 -4.06 25.90
#